data_AF-A0A1S3IAS6-F1
#
_entry.id   AF-A0A1S3IAS6-F1
#
_cell.length_a   1.000
_cell.length_b   1.000
_cell.length_c   1.000
_cell.angle_alpha   90.00
_cell.angle_beta   90.00
_cell.angle_gamma   90.00
#
_symmetry.space_group_name_H-M   'P 1'
#
loop_
_entity.id
_entity.type
_entity.pdbx_description
1 polymer ?
#
loop_
_entity_poly.entity_id
_entity_poly.type
_entity_poly.pdbx_seq_one_letter_code
_entity_poly.pdbx_strand_id
1 'polypeptide(L)'
;MPSATSDVAMATIVSATRLTREDALKTTLDIELDITGTSIDYEPGDTFGVVCVNDKKECDMLIDRLQLSDIADVPFRMMLKQETKKKLAVVPPYLPNPCTVRHALVTGCDIRTAPKKAFLRLLAEYTSHDGQKRRLLELSSREGAPDYAKFIRESKVTLYDILCAFPACTPPWSRVLEHLPRLQGRPYSCSSSALARPGRLHFVFNILEFPSGEGRILSRQGVCTGWLNRLTAACQTGINGKMEEHGTATSQTGITWDMEEHGTATPQTGPAGDIEEHGTATSQTSITADVEEHGTATSQTGTVGDIEEHGTATPQTGIVVDMEEHGTATPQTGTVVDMEESGTATSQTGTVGDKWLLDKVQSLSLHMPKVPIYQRSNQYFHHPQSLDTPLIMIGPGTGVAPFVGFLQHRAELKKIQAPPTLGATWLFFGCRHKDKDFLYREQLEQFAKEGILTKLLTSFSRDQLPDGAPRYVQDNLGLHAQEVVDLIDCHGAVVYVCGDAKNMARNVNEKFVDILQMIKGFSLEEARVYLMEKRQSRKYLEDIWS
;
A
#
# COMPACT_ATOMS: atom_id res chain seq x y z
N MET A 1 -18.76 4.33 10.21
CA MET A 1 -17.56 5.16 10.47
C MET A 1 -17.69 6.50 9.76
N PRO A 2 -17.16 7.59 10.33
CA PRO A 2 -17.28 8.94 9.80
C PRO A 2 -16.79 9.14 8.38
N SER A 3 -15.96 8.28 7.79
CA SER A 3 -15.26 8.56 6.51
C SER A 3 -15.67 7.67 5.33
N ALA A 4 -16.58 6.72 5.52
CA ALA A 4 -17.00 5.79 4.48
C ALA A 4 -18.17 6.32 3.63
N THR A 5 -18.30 5.80 2.40
CA THR A 5 -19.41 6.09 1.47
C THR A 5 -20.46 4.96 1.40
N SER A 6 -20.12 3.79 1.94
CA SER A 6 -20.96 2.59 2.01
C SER A 6 -20.68 1.88 3.36
N ASP A 7 -21.33 0.73 3.57
CA ASP A 7 -21.11 -0.07 4.78
C ASP A 7 -19.65 -0.47 4.93
N VAL A 8 -19.18 -0.43 6.18
CA VAL A 8 -17.78 -0.65 6.51
C VAL A 8 -17.58 -2.06 7.00
N ALA A 9 -16.67 -2.77 6.36
CA ALA A 9 -16.16 -4.05 6.80
C ALA A 9 -14.79 -3.88 7.46
N MET A 10 -14.46 -4.76 8.42
CA MET A 10 -13.12 -4.84 8.99
C MET A 10 -12.35 -5.96 8.28
N ALA A 11 -11.32 -5.60 7.53
CA ALA A 11 -10.42 -6.55 6.89
C ALA A 11 -9.14 -6.72 7.71
N THR A 12 -8.54 -7.91 7.71
CA THR A 12 -7.29 -8.19 8.42
C THR A 12 -6.13 -8.05 7.45
N ILE A 13 -5.07 -7.34 7.83
CA ILE A 13 -3.85 -7.29 7.00
C ILE A 13 -3.09 -8.59 7.18
N VAL A 14 -2.89 -9.32 6.08
CA VAL A 14 -2.20 -10.61 6.05
C VAL A 14 -0.71 -10.40 5.83
N SER A 15 -0.36 -9.57 4.85
CA SER A 15 1.02 -9.31 4.47
C SER A 15 1.18 -7.89 3.92
N ALA A 16 2.41 -7.37 3.98
CA ALA A 16 2.78 -6.11 3.36
C ALA A 16 4.15 -6.23 2.69
N THR A 17 4.19 -6.20 1.37
CA THR A 17 5.43 -6.40 0.61
C THR A 17 5.91 -5.08 0.02
N ARG A 18 7.17 -4.73 0.28
CA ARG A 18 7.81 -3.58 -0.36
C ARG A 18 8.27 -3.96 -1.77
N LEU A 19 7.64 -3.38 -2.79
CA LEU A 19 7.90 -3.66 -4.20
C LEU A 19 9.08 -2.86 -4.81
N THR A 20 9.61 -1.90 -4.06
CA THR A 20 10.70 -1.03 -4.50
C THR A 20 11.96 -1.25 -3.69
N ARG A 21 13.12 -1.13 -4.32
CA ARG A 21 14.41 -1.16 -3.62
C ARG A 21 14.51 -0.07 -2.54
N GLU A 22 15.38 -0.25 -1.56
CA GLU A 22 15.57 0.70 -0.45
C GLU A 22 15.92 2.12 -0.90
N ASP A 23 16.77 2.24 -1.92
CA ASP A 23 17.24 3.51 -2.47
C ASP A 23 16.34 4.09 -3.58
N ALA A 24 15.15 3.50 -3.78
CA ALA A 24 14.15 4.07 -4.67
C ALA A 24 13.65 5.41 -4.12
N LEU A 25 13.51 6.41 -4.99
CA LEU A 25 13.04 7.74 -4.60
C LEU A 25 11.62 7.74 -4.01
N LYS A 26 10.82 6.70 -4.26
CA LYS A 26 9.52 6.49 -3.64
C LYS A 26 9.42 5.04 -3.19
N THR A 27 8.96 4.84 -1.96
CA THR A 27 8.63 3.51 -1.45
C THR A 27 7.24 3.10 -1.93
N THR A 28 7.14 1.93 -2.55
CA THR A 28 5.86 1.31 -2.92
C THR A 28 5.62 0.06 -2.09
N LEU A 29 4.42 -0.03 -1.51
CA LEU A 29 3.96 -1.20 -0.75
C LEU A 29 2.79 -1.84 -1.48
N ASP A 30 2.77 -3.17 -1.53
CA ASP A 30 1.61 -4.02 -1.80
C ASP A 30 1.11 -4.56 -0.46
N ILE A 31 -0.19 -4.45 -0.19
CA ILE A 31 -0.79 -4.98 1.03
C ILE A 31 -1.86 -6.01 0.64
N GLU A 32 -1.79 -7.17 1.28
CA GLU A 32 -2.82 -8.21 1.21
C GLU A 32 -3.77 -8.08 2.39
N LEU A 33 -5.07 -8.07 2.08
CA LEU A 33 -6.17 -8.04 3.04
C LEU A 33 -6.95 -9.34 2.98
N ASP A 34 -7.19 -9.93 4.14
CA ASP A 34 -8.21 -10.94 4.33
C ASP A 34 -9.58 -10.29 4.42
N ILE A 35 -10.43 -10.61 3.46
CA ILE A 35 -11.83 -10.16 3.38
C ILE A 35 -12.81 -11.31 3.59
N THR A 36 -12.34 -12.50 4.01
CA THR A 36 -13.16 -13.67 4.29
C THR A 36 -14.20 -13.35 5.37
N GLY A 37 -15.46 -13.70 5.11
CA GLY A 37 -16.57 -13.42 6.02
C GLY A 37 -16.99 -11.95 6.08
N THR A 38 -16.41 -11.07 5.26
CA THR A 38 -16.88 -9.70 5.11
C THR A 38 -17.94 -9.59 4.01
N SER A 39 -18.64 -8.46 3.94
CA SER A 39 -19.58 -8.14 2.87
C SER A 39 -18.91 -7.60 1.59
N ILE A 40 -17.57 -7.62 1.52
CA ILE A 40 -16.83 -7.06 0.39
C ILE A 40 -16.75 -8.12 -0.70
N ASP A 41 -17.35 -7.80 -1.84
CA ASP A 41 -17.18 -8.51 -3.10
C ASP A 41 -16.55 -7.57 -4.12
N TYR A 42 -15.65 -8.07 -4.96
CA TYR A 42 -14.91 -7.23 -5.89
C TYR A 42 -14.48 -7.98 -7.15
N GLU A 43 -14.43 -7.24 -8.25
CA GLU A 43 -13.83 -7.69 -9.50
C GLU A 43 -12.52 -6.93 -9.77
N PRO A 44 -11.59 -7.50 -10.56
CA PRO A 44 -10.44 -6.76 -11.03
C PRO A 44 -10.85 -5.43 -11.68
N GLY A 45 -10.21 -4.34 -11.27
CA GLY A 45 -10.52 -2.98 -11.72
C GLY A 45 -11.52 -2.21 -10.86
N ASP A 46 -12.12 -2.87 -9.86
CA ASP A 46 -12.82 -2.18 -8.79
C ASP A 46 -11.87 -1.34 -7.91
N THR A 47 -12.49 -0.43 -7.18
CA THR A 47 -11.82 0.30 -6.10
C THR A 47 -12.47 -0.03 -4.77
N PHE A 48 -11.75 0.16 -3.68
CA PHE A 48 -12.32 0.15 -2.34
C PHE A 48 -11.73 1.31 -1.56
N GLY A 49 -12.42 1.76 -0.53
CA GLY A 49 -11.95 2.85 0.31
C GLY A 49 -11.42 2.34 1.64
N VAL A 50 -10.25 2.84 2.03
CA VAL A 50 -9.69 2.63 3.37
C VAL A 50 -10.09 3.80 4.27
N VAL A 51 -10.73 3.49 5.38
CA VAL A 51 -11.04 4.45 6.45
C VAL A 51 -9.81 4.58 7.34
N CYS A 52 -9.05 5.64 7.14
CA CYS A 52 -7.85 5.93 7.92
C CYS A 52 -8.10 6.98 8.99
N VAL A 53 -7.18 7.04 9.94
CA VAL A 53 -7.17 8.01 11.04
C VAL A 53 -5.99 8.96 10.91
N ASN A 54 -6.10 10.13 11.52
CA ASN A 54 -4.96 11.02 11.67
C ASN A 54 -3.93 10.43 12.64
N ASP A 55 -2.69 10.89 12.53
CA ASP A 55 -1.65 10.52 13.48
C ASP A 55 -1.99 11.09 14.87
N LYS A 56 -2.03 10.21 15.88
CA LYS A 56 -2.36 10.59 17.26
C LYS A 56 -1.41 11.68 17.76
N LYS A 57 -0.12 11.59 17.42
CA LYS A 57 0.89 12.59 17.83
C LYS A 57 0.55 13.97 17.28
N GLU A 58 0.10 14.07 16.04
CA GLU A 58 -0.27 15.37 15.46
C GLU A 58 -1.57 15.91 16.02
N CYS A 59 -2.53 15.04 16.35
CA CYS A 59 -3.73 15.44 17.07
C CYS A 59 -3.37 16.00 18.45
N ASP A 60 -2.46 15.35 19.18
CA ASP A 60 -1.97 15.83 20.49
C ASP A 60 -1.30 17.19 20.37
N MET A 61 -0.40 17.36 19.39
CA MET A 61 0.24 18.64 19.13
C MET A 61 -0.76 19.77 18.85
N LEU A 62 -1.83 19.48 18.09
CA LEU A 62 -2.88 20.45 17.81
C LEU A 62 -3.74 20.74 19.05
N ILE A 63 -4.07 19.73 19.84
CA ILE A 63 -4.81 19.86 21.11
C ILE A 63 -4.02 20.76 22.07
N ASP A 64 -2.73 20.50 22.23
CA ASP A 64 -1.84 21.28 23.09
C ASP A 64 -1.71 22.71 22.58
N ARG A 65 -1.55 22.90 21.26
CA ARG A 65 -1.48 24.25 20.66
C ARG A 65 -2.78 25.03 20.85
N LEU A 66 -3.93 24.36 20.89
CA LEU A 66 -5.23 24.98 21.15
C LEU A 66 -5.54 25.13 22.65
N GLN A 67 -4.66 24.66 23.54
CA GLN A 67 -4.84 24.68 25.00
C GLN A 67 -6.09 23.89 25.43
N LEU A 68 -6.31 22.73 24.81
CA LEU A 68 -7.48 21.87 25.03
C LEU A 68 -7.14 20.57 25.77
N SER A 69 -5.91 20.38 26.22
CA SER A 69 -5.40 19.10 26.77
C SER A 69 -6.25 18.60 27.94
N ASP A 70 -6.67 19.50 28.85
CA ASP A 70 -7.49 19.16 30.02
C ASP A 70 -8.92 18.70 29.68
N ILE A 71 -9.42 19.08 28.50
CA ILE A 71 -10.79 18.79 28.06
C ILE A 71 -10.84 17.90 26.82
N ALA A 72 -9.70 17.41 26.35
CA ALA A 72 -9.57 16.72 25.08
C ALA A 72 -10.45 15.45 25.01
N ASP A 73 -10.57 14.77 26.14
CA ASP A 73 -11.30 13.52 26.33
C ASP A 73 -12.65 13.70 27.05
N VAL A 74 -13.04 14.95 27.34
CA VAL A 74 -14.33 15.27 27.96
C VAL A 74 -15.41 15.29 26.88
N PRO A 75 -16.52 14.54 27.04
CA PRO A 75 -17.62 14.55 26.07
C PRO A 75 -18.31 15.92 25.99
N PHE A 76 -18.43 16.48 24.79
CA PHE A 76 -19.22 17.66 24.48
C PHE A 76 -20.40 17.32 23.58
N ARG A 77 -21.47 18.12 23.70
CA ARG A 77 -22.64 18.05 22.80
C ARG A 77 -22.59 19.17 21.78
N MET A 78 -22.82 18.83 20.51
CA MET A 78 -22.92 19.80 19.44
C MET A 78 -24.38 20.22 19.26
N MET A 79 -24.63 21.52 19.23
CA MET A 79 -25.96 22.10 19.02
C MET A 79 -25.85 23.31 18.09
N LEU A 80 -26.91 23.59 17.34
CA LEU A 80 -27.00 24.80 16.54
C LEU A 80 -27.28 26.00 17.44
N LYS A 81 -26.57 27.11 17.20
CA LYS A 81 -26.87 28.37 17.88
C LYS A 81 -28.23 28.89 17.40
N GLN A 82 -29.13 29.19 18.35
CA GLN A 82 -30.52 29.61 18.05
C GLN A 82 -30.58 30.84 17.12
N GLU A 83 -29.61 31.74 17.21
CA GLU A 83 -29.51 32.98 16.41
C GLU A 83 -28.57 32.84 15.19
N THR A 84 -28.35 31.63 14.68
CA THR A 84 -27.44 31.46 13.54
C THR A 84 -27.97 32.14 12.27
N LYS A 85 -27.14 32.97 11.65
CA LYS A 85 -27.43 33.59 10.34
C LYS A 85 -27.13 32.66 9.16
N LYS A 86 -26.52 31.50 9.43
CA LYS A 86 -26.16 30.51 8.39
C LYS A 86 -27.40 29.74 7.99
N LYS A 87 -27.87 29.95 6.75
CA LYS A 87 -28.93 29.13 6.15
C LYS A 87 -28.49 27.67 6.09
N LEU A 88 -29.40 26.74 6.43
CA LEU A 88 -29.14 25.28 6.43
C LEU A 88 -27.94 24.88 7.32
N ALA A 89 -27.79 25.52 8.48
CA ALA A 89 -26.80 25.07 9.46
C ALA A 89 -27.20 23.68 9.98
N VAL A 90 -26.29 22.72 9.90
CA VAL A 90 -26.47 21.34 10.36
C VAL A 90 -25.26 20.96 11.20
N VAL A 91 -25.50 20.27 12.31
CA VAL A 91 -24.43 19.67 13.11
C VAL A 91 -23.74 18.60 12.25
N PRO A 92 -22.40 18.53 12.18
CA PRO A 92 -21.71 17.57 11.34
C PRO A 92 -22.21 16.12 11.59
N PRO A 93 -22.93 15.50 10.63
CA PRO A 93 -23.60 14.21 10.88
C PRO A 93 -22.61 13.04 10.94
N TYR A 94 -21.38 13.27 10.48
CA TYR A 94 -20.30 12.28 10.51
C TYR A 94 -19.60 12.23 11.88
N LEU A 95 -19.84 13.18 12.78
CA LEU A 95 -19.31 13.14 14.14
C LEU A 95 -20.36 12.57 15.10
N PRO A 96 -19.98 11.71 16.06
CA PRO A 96 -20.90 11.27 17.10
C PRO A 96 -21.35 12.47 17.94
N ASN A 97 -22.52 12.39 18.57
CA ASN A 97 -23.02 13.43 19.47
C ASN A 97 -23.68 12.75 20.68
N PRO A 98 -23.01 12.63 21.84
CA PRO A 98 -21.80 13.37 22.26
C PRO A 98 -20.49 12.94 21.57
N CYS A 99 -19.52 13.86 21.50
CA CYS A 99 -18.17 13.65 20.93
C CYS A 99 -17.08 14.12 21.89
N THR A 100 -15.84 13.67 21.72
CA THR A 100 -14.65 14.28 22.38
C THR A 100 -13.81 15.03 21.35
N VAL A 101 -12.99 15.99 21.79
CA VAL A 101 -12.10 16.75 20.89
C VAL A 101 -11.11 15.79 20.22
N ARG A 102 -10.55 14.88 21.00
CA ARG A 102 -9.65 13.83 20.51
C ARG A 102 -10.31 12.96 19.45
N HIS A 103 -11.53 12.47 19.69
CA HIS A 103 -12.23 11.65 18.70
C HIS A 103 -12.47 12.44 17.41
N ALA A 104 -12.98 13.67 17.52
CA ALA A 104 -13.21 14.52 16.36
C ALA A 104 -11.94 14.74 15.52
N LEU A 105 -10.80 15.00 16.15
CA LEU A 105 -9.53 15.22 15.46
C LEU A 105 -8.91 13.93 14.91
N VAL A 106 -9.05 12.78 15.58
CA VAL A 106 -8.43 11.52 15.14
C VAL A 106 -9.21 10.88 13.99
N THR A 107 -10.53 10.85 14.05
CA THR A 107 -11.36 10.05 13.11
C THR A 107 -12.27 10.90 12.21
N GLY A 108 -12.61 12.13 12.61
CA GLY A 108 -13.69 12.89 11.99
C GLY A 108 -13.24 14.04 11.10
N CYS A 109 -12.21 14.77 11.51
CA CYS A 109 -11.78 16.01 10.89
C CYS A 109 -10.46 15.86 10.14
N ASP A 110 -10.35 16.46 8.95
CA ASP A 110 -9.09 16.57 8.23
C ASP A 110 -8.31 17.79 8.72
N ILE A 111 -7.23 17.52 9.45
CA ILE A 111 -6.33 18.53 10.02
C ILE A 111 -5.19 18.93 9.07
N ARG A 112 -5.05 18.25 7.92
CA ARG A 112 -3.93 18.40 6.98
C ARG A 112 -4.28 19.26 5.76
N THR A 113 -5.55 19.41 5.42
CA THR A 113 -5.97 20.28 4.32
C THR A 113 -5.59 21.74 4.61
N ALA A 114 -5.01 22.41 3.61
CA ALA A 114 -4.62 23.82 3.74
C ALA A 114 -5.84 24.71 4.08
N PRO A 115 -5.78 25.51 5.16
CA PRO A 115 -6.90 26.37 5.56
C PRO A 115 -7.32 27.34 4.46
N LYS A 116 -8.62 27.34 4.14
CA LYS A 116 -9.20 28.26 3.16
C LYS A 116 -9.06 29.71 3.64
N LYS A 117 -9.03 30.66 2.71
CA LYS A 117 -8.97 32.11 3.02
C LYS A 117 -10.01 32.57 4.06
N ALA A 118 -11.24 32.06 4.00
CA ALA A 118 -12.27 32.35 4.98
C ALA A 118 -11.90 31.92 6.41
N PHE A 119 -11.19 30.80 6.54
CA PHE A 119 -10.69 30.33 7.85
C PHE A 119 -9.54 31.22 8.33
N LEU A 120 -8.61 31.63 7.46
CA LEU A 120 -7.55 32.58 7.83
C LEU A 120 -8.12 33.92 8.31
N ARG A 121 -9.17 34.42 7.63
CA ARG A 121 -9.87 35.64 8.02
C ARG A 121 -10.49 35.54 9.41
N LEU A 122 -11.01 34.36 9.77
CA LEU A 122 -11.53 34.06 11.10
C LEU A 122 -10.41 34.02 12.14
N LEU A 123 -9.30 33.33 11.85
CA LEU A 123 -8.15 33.24 12.76
C LEU A 123 -7.60 34.63 13.13
N ALA A 124 -7.64 35.58 12.19
CA ALA A 124 -7.24 36.96 12.45
C ALA A 124 -8.08 37.66 13.54
N GLU A 125 -9.33 37.27 13.75
CA GLU A 125 -10.20 37.84 14.80
C GLU A 125 -9.78 37.37 16.20
N TYR A 126 -9.16 36.18 16.27
CA TYR A 126 -8.66 35.57 17.51
C TYR A 126 -7.14 35.74 17.66
N THR A 127 -6.56 36.75 17.01
CA THR A 127 -5.12 37.03 17.09
C THR A 127 -4.86 38.36 17.79
N SER A 128 -4.21 38.29 18.95
CA SER A 128 -4.01 39.46 19.83
C SER A 128 -2.88 40.38 19.36
N HIS A 129 -1.88 39.85 18.65
CA HIS A 129 -0.75 40.64 18.15
C HIS A 129 -1.06 41.30 16.81
N ASP A 130 -1.03 42.64 16.74
CA ASP A 130 -1.43 43.42 15.56
C ASP A 130 -0.68 43.04 14.28
N GLY A 131 0.63 42.80 14.37
CA GLY A 131 1.42 42.39 13.21
C GLY A 131 1.02 41.01 12.66
N GLN A 132 0.67 40.07 13.54
CA GLN A 132 0.28 38.71 13.15
C GLN A 132 -1.14 38.72 12.57
N LYS A 133 -2.04 39.46 13.22
CA LYS A 133 -3.39 39.74 12.75
C LYS A 133 -3.37 40.38 11.36
N ARG A 134 -2.57 41.42 11.15
CA ARG A 134 -2.42 42.07 9.84
C ARG A 134 -1.96 41.09 8.77
N ARG A 135 -0.99 40.23 9.07
CA ARG A 135 -0.50 39.23 8.11
C ARG A 135 -1.56 38.18 7.76
N LEU A 136 -2.34 37.70 8.74
CA LEU A 136 -3.46 36.80 8.48
C LEU A 136 -4.56 37.46 7.63
N LEU A 137 -4.86 38.74 7.87
CA LEU A 137 -5.80 39.50 7.06
C LEU A 137 -5.31 39.65 5.61
N GLU A 138 -4.04 39.97 5.41
CA GLU A 138 -3.40 40.05 4.10
C GLU A 138 -3.50 38.73 3.34
N LEU A 139 -3.12 37.61 3.96
CA LEU A 139 -3.22 36.27 3.36
C LEU A 139 -4.67 35.88 3.01
N SER A 140 -5.64 36.43 3.72
CA SER A 140 -7.07 36.22 3.44
C SER A 140 -7.64 37.17 2.39
N SER A 141 -6.92 38.23 2.01
CA SER A 141 -7.41 39.29 1.13
C SER A 141 -7.30 38.94 -0.37
N ARG A 142 -7.75 39.87 -1.22
CA ARG A 142 -7.60 39.77 -2.67
C ARG A 142 -6.17 40.09 -3.09
N GLU A 143 -5.56 41.09 -2.45
CA GLU A 143 -4.19 41.55 -2.69
C GLU A 143 -3.17 40.47 -2.30
N GLY A 144 -3.37 39.78 -1.17
CA GLY A 144 -2.52 38.66 -0.75
C GLY A 144 -2.82 37.32 -1.42
N ALA A 145 -3.58 37.29 -2.52
CA ALA A 145 -3.87 36.05 -3.24
C ALA A 145 -2.63 35.30 -3.76
N PRO A 146 -1.59 35.98 -4.32
CA PRO A 146 -0.36 35.32 -4.72
C PRO A 146 0.38 34.69 -3.54
N ASP A 147 0.47 35.42 -2.42
CA ASP A 147 1.11 34.93 -1.19
C ASP A 147 0.37 33.73 -0.60
N TYR A 148 -0.97 33.77 -0.55
CA TYR A 148 -1.77 32.63 -0.13
C TYR A 148 -1.55 31.41 -1.05
N ALA A 149 -1.52 31.61 -2.36
CA ALA A 149 -1.31 30.55 -3.32
C ALA A 149 0.04 29.86 -3.10
N LYS A 150 1.10 30.66 -3.00
CA LYS A 150 2.47 30.19 -2.79
C LYS A 150 2.67 29.58 -1.40
N PHE A 151 2.50 30.37 -0.35
CA PHE A 151 2.94 30.00 1.00
C PHE A 151 1.97 29.09 1.76
N ILE A 152 0.69 29.00 1.35
CA ILE A 152 -0.29 28.17 2.06
C ILE A 152 -0.76 27.01 1.19
N ARG A 153 -1.26 27.30 -0.02
CA ARG A 153 -1.89 26.28 -0.86
C ARG A 153 -0.87 25.35 -1.52
N GLU A 154 0.12 25.90 -2.22
CA GLU A 154 1.15 25.14 -2.93
C GLU A 154 2.10 24.46 -1.94
N SER A 155 2.48 25.17 -0.88
CA SER A 155 3.24 24.62 0.24
C SER A 155 2.46 23.68 1.15
N LYS A 156 1.16 23.45 0.92
CA LYS A 156 0.30 22.53 1.71
C LYS A 156 0.45 22.72 3.23
N VAL A 157 0.45 23.98 3.68
CA VAL A 157 0.58 24.35 5.10
C VAL A 157 -0.72 24.03 5.84
N THR A 158 -0.62 23.39 7.00
CA THR A 158 -1.78 22.94 7.80
C THR A 158 -2.25 23.99 8.79
N LEU A 159 -3.38 23.73 9.46
CA LEU A 159 -3.80 24.54 10.60
C LEU A 159 -2.73 24.59 11.70
N TYR A 160 -2.11 23.45 12.03
CA TYR A 160 -1.08 23.39 13.06
C TYR A 160 0.12 24.27 12.71
N ASP A 161 0.59 24.19 11.46
CA ASP A 161 1.70 25.00 10.96
C ASP A 161 1.39 26.51 11.09
N ILE A 162 0.17 26.93 10.72
CA ILE A 162 -0.30 28.32 10.87
C ILE A 162 -0.33 28.75 12.33
N LEU A 163 -0.91 27.95 13.22
CA LEU A 163 -0.99 28.31 14.64
C LEU A 163 0.40 28.43 15.28
N CYS A 164 1.37 27.63 14.87
CA CYS A 164 2.74 27.76 15.34
C CYS A 164 3.44 29.01 14.77
N ALA A 165 3.21 29.35 13.50
CA ALA A 165 3.74 30.56 12.88
C ALA A 165 3.11 31.86 13.45
N PHE A 166 1.87 31.78 13.93
CA PHE A 166 1.13 32.88 14.56
C PHE A 166 0.80 32.54 16.02
N PRO A 167 1.78 32.58 16.94
CA PRO A 167 1.60 32.16 18.34
C PRO A 167 0.55 32.98 19.11
N ALA A 168 0.27 34.23 18.69
CA ALA A 168 -0.75 35.06 19.33
C ALA A 168 -2.18 34.73 18.87
N CYS A 169 -2.36 33.76 17.97
CA CYS A 169 -3.66 33.27 17.50
C CYS A 169 -4.18 32.16 18.43
N THR A 170 -5.31 32.37 19.09
CA THR A 170 -5.93 31.44 20.04
C THR A 170 -7.42 31.27 19.75
N PRO A 171 -7.79 30.61 18.64
CA PRO A 171 -9.18 30.41 18.26
C PRO A 171 -9.86 29.37 19.18
N PRO A 172 -11.13 29.56 19.56
CA PRO A 172 -11.86 28.56 20.35
C PRO A 172 -12.20 27.32 19.50
N TRP A 173 -12.25 26.15 20.14
CA TRP A 173 -12.52 24.85 19.50
C TRP A 173 -13.76 24.85 18.59
N SER A 174 -14.86 25.46 19.03
CA SER A 174 -16.11 25.52 18.25
C SER A 174 -15.92 26.17 16.87
N ARG A 175 -15.09 27.21 16.79
CA ARG A 175 -14.80 27.94 15.55
C ARG A 175 -13.84 27.18 14.66
N VAL A 176 -12.91 26.42 15.24
CA VAL A 176 -12.04 25.50 14.50
C VAL A 176 -12.87 24.39 13.87
N LEU A 177 -13.74 23.73 14.65
CA LEU A 177 -14.58 22.62 14.21
C LEU A 177 -15.52 23.01 13.05
N GLU A 178 -16.02 24.25 13.02
CA GLU A 178 -16.85 24.76 11.92
C GLU A 178 -16.13 24.79 10.55
N HIS A 179 -14.79 24.90 10.56
CA HIS A 179 -13.97 25.10 9.37
C HIS A 179 -13.15 23.87 8.97
N LEU A 180 -12.94 22.92 9.87
CA LEU A 180 -12.26 21.67 9.55
C LEU A 180 -13.13 20.82 8.61
N PRO A 181 -12.61 20.41 7.44
CA PRO A 181 -13.33 19.50 6.56
C PRO A 181 -13.43 18.09 7.17
N ARG A 182 -14.37 17.29 6.67
CA ARG A 182 -14.52 15.88 7.03
C ARG A 182 -13.30 15.07 6.54
N LEU A 183 -12.73 14.24 7.40
CA LEU A 183 -11.71 13.25 7.01
C LEU A 183 -12.33 12.21 6.09
N GLN A 184 -11.83 12.11 4.85
CA GLN A 184 -12.36 11.17 3.84
C GLN A 184 -11.62 9.83 3.88
N GLY A 185 -12.30 8.75 3.54
CA GLY A 185 -11.66 7.49 3.17
C GLY A 185 -10.80 7.67 1.92
N ARG A 186 -9.74 6.86 1.78
CA ARG A 186 -8.84 6.93 0.62
C ARG A 186 -9.12 5.74 -0.31
N PRO A 187 -9.50 5.99 -1.58
CA PRO A 187 -9.73 4.93 -2.53
C PRO A 187 -8.40 4.33 -3.02
N TYR A 188 -8.39 3.01 -3.20
CA TYR A 188 -7.32 2.25 -3.83
C TYR A 188 -7.92 1.29 -4.86
N SER A 189 -7.22 1.06 -5.96
CA SER A 189 -7.63 0.10 -7.00
C SER A 189 -7.16 -1.29 -6.60
N CYS A 190 -8.03 -2.29 -6.76
CA CYS A 190 -7.70 -3.68 -6.46
C CYS A 190 -6.62 -4.19 -7.43
N SER A 191 -5.55 -4.78 -6.90
CA SER A 191 -4.44 -5.36 -7.68
C SER A 191 -4.39 -6.88 -7.70
N SER A 192 -5.47 -7.54 -7.25
CA SER A 192 -5.63 -8.99 -7.35
C SER A 192 -6.93 -9.38 -8.07
N SER A 193 -7.08 -10.67 -8.34
CA SER A 193 -8.34 -11.27 -8.78
C SER A 193 -8.95 -12.16 -7.70
N ALA A 194 -10.24 -11.96 -7.43
CA ALA A 194 -11.01 -12.83 -6.53
C ALA A 194 -11.07 -14.29 -7.01
N LEU A 195 -10.93 -14.53 -8.33
CA LEU A 195 -10.81 -15.89 -8.88
C LEU A 195 -9.46 -16.54 -8.57
N ALA A 196 -8.37 -15.75 -8.62
CA ALA A 196 -7.03 -16.25 -8.35
C ALA A 196 -6.76 -16.43 -6.87
N ARG A 197 -7.34 -15.57 -6.03
CA ARG A 197 -7.18 -15.62 -4.58
C ARG A 197 -8.50 -15.33 -3.88
N PRO A 198 -9.40 -16.33 -3.76
CA PRO A 198 -10.67 -16.15 -3.07
C PRO A 198 -10.46 -15.65 -1.64
N GLY A 199 -11.20 -14.60 -1.24
CA GLY A 199 -11.10 -14.01 0.10
C GLY A 199 -9.85 -13.14 0.34
N ARG A 200 -8.95 -12.97 -0.64
CA ARG A 200 -7.74 -12.12 -0.52
C ARG A 200 -7.76 -10.95 -1.48
N LEU A 201 -7.73 -9.74 -0.94
CA LEU A 201 -7.69 -8.50 -1.71
C LEU A 201 -6.30 -7.87 -1.64
N HIS A 202 -5.69 -7.59 -2.78
CA HIS A 202 -4.43 -6.84 -2.85
C HIS A 202 -4.67 -5.40 -3.31
N PHE A 203 -3.79 -4.51 -2.86
CA PHE A 203 -3.70 -3.17 -3.38
C PHE A 203 -2.30 -2.61 -3.20
N VAL A 204 -1.89 -1.78 -4.16
CA VAL A 204 -0.54 -1.21 -4.19
C VAL A 204 -0.58 0.31 -4.15
N PHE A 205 0.34 0.91 -3.39
CA PHE A 205 0.42 2.36 -3.28
C PHE A 205 1.84 2.85 -3.00
N ASN A 206 2.09 4.09 -3.41
CA ASN A 206 3.27 4.83 -3.01
C ASN A 206 3.06 5.47 -1.63
N ILE A 207 4.05 5.35 -0.75
CA ILE A 207 4.09 6.16 0.46
C ILE A 207 4.30 7.62 0.04
N LEU A 208 3.41 8.49 0.50
CA LEU A 208 3.50 9.92 0.20
C LEU A 208 4.32 10.58 1.30
N GLU A 209 5.34 11.35 0.91
CA GLU A 209 6.19 12.07 1.83
C GLU A 209 6.15 13.57 1.56
N PHE A 210 6.09 14.34 2.64
CA PHE A 210 6.10 15.79 2.64
C PHE A 210 7.26 16.26 3.52
N PRO A 211 8.38 16.70 2.94
CA PRO A 211 9.51 17.18 3.73
C PRO A 211 9.15 18.48 4.47
N SER A 212 9.81 18.72 5.60
CA SER A 212 9.78 20.01 6.29
C SER A 212 10.34 21.12 5.37
N GLY A 213 9.93 22.36 5.62
CA GLY A 213 10.31 23.51 4.80
C GLY A 213 9.13 24.12 4.04
N GLU A 214 9.37 25.26 3.40
CA GLU A 214 8.34 26.05 2.71
C GLU A 214 7.13 26.40 3.60
N GLY A 215 7.34 26.56 4.91
CA GLY A 215 6.27 26.83 5.88
C GLY A 215 5.67 25.59 6.56
N ARG A 216 6.08 24.37 6.19
CA ARG A 216 5.80 23.14 6.96
C ARG A 216 6.81 22.98 8.07
N ILE A 217 6.35 22.81 9.30
CA ILE A 217 7.22 22.72 10.48
C ILE A 217 7.89 21.35 10.57
N LEU A 218 7.14 20.29 10.25
CA LEU A 218 7.60 18.92 10.36
C LEU A 218 7.54 18.21 9.01
N SER A 219 8.48 17.29 8.80
CA SER A 219 8.35 16.27 7.78
C SER A 219 7.24 15.29 8.19
N ARG A 220 6.49 14.80 7.22
CA ARG A 220 5.33 13.94 7.49
C ARG A 220 4.99 13.09 6.29
N GLN A 221 4.36 11.95 6.56
CA GLN A 221 3.79 11.11 5.52
C GLN A 221 2.32 11.49 5.23
N GLY A 222 1.77 10.98 4.13
CA GLY A 222 0.35 11.03 3.83
C GLY A 222 -0.47 10.37 4.94
N VAL A 223 -1.69 10.86 5.17
CA VAL A 223 -2.53 10.37 6.28
C VAL A 223 -2.79 8.87 6.16
N CYS A 224 -3.32 8.41 5.02
CA CYS A 224 -3.64 7.00 4.83
C CYS A 224 -2.39 6.15 4.59
N THR A 225 -1.51 6.57 3.67
CA THR A 225 -0.33 5.78 3.29
C THR A 225 0.70 5.70 4.43
N GLY A 226 0.89 6.77 5.21
CA GLY A 226 1.72 6.75 6.41
C GLY A 226 1.10 5.97 7.57
N TRP A 227 -0.24 6.01 7.71
CA TRP A 227 -0.94 5.16 8.68
C TRP A 227 -0.80 3.68 8.34
N LEU A 228 -1.04 3.29 7.09
CA LEU A 228 -0.85 1.92 6.62
C LEU A 228 0.61 1.46 6.78
N ASN A 229 1.58 2.30 6.39
CA ASN A 229 3.00 2.00 6.56
C ASN A 229 3.38 1.72 8.02
N ARG A 230 2.90 2.52 8.97
CA ARG A 230 3.15 2.26 10.41
C ARG A 230 2.42 1.02 10.91
N LEU A 231 1.22 0.77 10.41
CA LEU A 231 0.40 -0.36 10.81
C LEU A 231 1.03 -1.69 10.36
N THR A 232 1.67 -1.69 9.19
CA THR A 232 2.30 -2.87 8.62
C THR A 232 3.79 -3.00 8.92
N ALA A 233 4.38 -2.06 9.66
CA ALA A 233 5.83 -2.04 9.91
C ALA A 233 6.37 -3.37 10.49
N ALA A 234 5.57 -4.08 11.30
CA ALA A 234 5.96 -5.36 11.90
C ALA A 234 5.85 -6.56 10.93
N CYS A 235 5.07 -6.45 9.86
CA CYS A 235 4.87 -7.51 8.85
C CYS A 235 5.36 -7.11 7.46
N GLN A 236 6.16 -6.04 7.37
CA GLN A 236 6.71 -5.57 6.11
C GLN A 236 7.85 -6.47 5.65
N THR A 237 7.67 -7.11 4.50
CA THR A 237 8.71 -7.89 3.83
C THR A 237 9.33 -7.07 2.71
N GLY A 238 10.66 -7.07 2.62
CA GLY A 238 11.39 -6.42 1.53
C GLY A 238 11.74 -7.41 0.44
N ILE A 239 12.11 -6.90 -0.74
CA ILE A 239 12.97 -7.65 -1.67
C ILE A 239 14.37 -7.71 -1.05
N ASN A 240 14.52 -8.51 0.02
CA ASN A 240 15.80 -9.12 0.32
C ASN A 240 15.76 -10.41 -0.48
N GLY A 241 16.68 -10.55 -1.45
CA GLY A 241 16.74 -11.75 -2.27
C GLY A 241 16.78 -12.99 -1.37
N LYS A 242 16.18 -14.09 -1.85
CA LYS A 242 16.50 -15.44 -1.35
C LYS A 242 18.00 -15.51 -1.06
N MET A 243 18.36 -15.87 0.17
CA MET A 243 19.74 -16.10 0.57
C MET A 243 19.98 -17.60 0.49
N GLU A 244 20.58 -18.03 -0.62
CA GLU A 244 21.20 -19.36 -0.73
C GLU A 244 22.69 -19.14 -0.45
N GLU A 245 23.17 -19.58 0.72
CA GLU A 245 24.61 -19.55 1.03
C GLU A 245 25.26 -20.89 0.67
N HIS A 246 26.27 -20.84 -0.20
CA HIS A 246 27.06 -22.00 -0.59
C HIS A 246 28.52 -21.82 -0.16
N GLY A 247 29.05 -22.78 0.60
CA GLY A 247 30.48 -22.84 0.96
C GLY A 247 30.80 -22.29 2.36
N THR A 248 31.96 -21.64 2.52
CA THR A 248 32.38 -20.99 3.78
C THR A 248 31.88 -19.55 3.82
N ALA A 249 30.82 -19.27 4.59
CA ALA A 249 30.22 -17.94 4.71
C ALA A 249 29.79 -17.61 6.16
N THR A 250 29.80 -16.32 6.51
CA THR A 250 29.38 -15.77 7.82
C THR A 250 28.64 -14.46 7.55
N SER A 251 27.37 -14.35 7.98
CA SER A 251 26.52 -13.17 7.74
C SER A 251 25.68 -12.79 8.97
N GLN A 252 25.32 -11.51 9.10
CA GLN A 252 24.45 -10.98 10.16
C GLN A 252 23.22 -10.34 9.51
N THR A 253 22.02 -10.85 9.81
CA THR A 253 20.77 -10.44 9.16
C THR A 253 19.63 -10.26 10.17
N GLY A 254 18.54 -9.61 9.73
CA GLY A 254 17.34 -9.35 10.53
C GLY A 254 16.37 -10.53 10.54
N ILE A 255 15.10 -10.31 10.18
CA ILE A 255 14.10 -11.38 10.06
C ILE A 255 14.27 -12.10 8.71
N THR A 256 14.28 -13.44 8.70
CA THR A 256 14.45 -14.28 7.50
C THR A 256 13.25 -15.23 7.34
N TRP A 257 12.60 -15.33 6.18
CA TRP A 257 11.43 -16.21 6.05
C TRP A 257 11.82 -17.66 5.78
N ASP A 258 12.60 -17.92 4.74
CA ASP A 258 13.09 -19.27 4.44
C ASP A 258 14.61 -19.22 4.35
N MET A 259 15.29 -20.19 4.96
CA MET A 259 16.75 -20.29 4.98
C MET A 259 17.20 -21.69 4.62
N GLU A 260 17.90 -21.84 3.49
CA GLU A 260 18.51 -23.11 3.07
C GLU A 260 20.04 -22.99 3.15
N GLU A 261 20.68 -23.83 3.96
CA GLU A 261 22.13 -23.83 4.14
C GLU A 261 22.80 -25.09 3.59
N HIS A 262 23.88 -24.89 2.83
CA HIS A 262 24.71 -25.96 2.32
C HIS A 262 26.21 -25.73 2.61
N GLY A 263 26.82 -26.65 3.36
CA GLY A 263 28.27 -26.69 3.57
C GLY A 263 28.71 -26.28 4.98
N THR A 264 29.60 -25.28 5.09
CA THR A 264 30.15 -24.76 6.36
C THR A 264 29.74 -23.29 6.51
N ALA A 265 28.46 -23.04 6.77
CA ALA A 265 27.90 -21.70 6.97
C ALA A 265 27.72 -21.39 8.47
N THR A 266 27.83 -20.10 8.83
CA THR A 266 27.69 -19.57 10.20
C THR A 266 26.91 -18.25 10.27
N PRO A 267 25.60 -18.23 10.01
CA PRO A 267 24.81 -17.00 10.09
C PRO A 267 24.30 -16.69 11.49
N GLN A 268 24.13 -15.40 11.77
CA GLN A 268 23.46 -14.88 12.96
C GLN A 268 22.26 -14.04 12.53
N THR A 269 21.04 -14.50 12.85
CA THR A 269 19.80 -13.86 12.37
C THR A 269 18.83 -13.53 13.53
N GLY A 270 17.83 -12.71 13.24
CA GLY A 270 16.74 -12.37 14.14
C GLY A 270 15.69 -13.50 14.22
N PRO A 271 14.39 -13.17 14.13
CA PRO A 271 13.34 -14.17 13.93
C PRO A 271 13.41 -14.82 12.54
N ALA A 272 13.17 -16.12 12.43
CA ALA A 272 13.06 -16.85 11.18
C ALA A 272 11.65 -17.47 10.96
N GLY A 273 11.26 -17.72 9.72
CA GLY A 273 10.11 -18.57 9.37
C GLY A 273 10.54 -20.03 9.42
N ASP A 274 11.09 -20.54 8.33
CA ASP A 274 11.48 -21.93 8.14
C ASP A 274 13.01 -22.01 7.90
N ILE A 275 13.68 -22.98 8.51
CA ILE A 275 15.13 -23.20 8.38
C ILE A 275 15.39 -24.65 7.96
N GLU A 276 16.08 -24.85 6.83
CA GLU A 276 16.58 -26.14 6.38
C GLU A 276 18.11 -26.15 6.37
N GLU A 277 18.72 -27.00 7.20
CA GLU A 277 20.17 -27.13 7.30
C GLU A 277 20.67 -28.46 6.73
N HIS A 278 21.65 -28.39 5.81
CA HIS A 278 22.30 -29.57 5.26
C HIS A 278 23.82 -29.58 5.46
N GLY A 279 24.33 -30.67 6.04
CA GLY A 279 25.77 -30.94 6.12
C GLY A 279 26.41 -30.56 7.45
N THR A 280 27.39 -29.64 7.44
CA THR A 280 28.13 -29.15 8.62
C THR A 280 27.78 -27.68 8.91
N ALA A 281 26.50 -27.34 8.81
CA ALA A 281 25.98 -25.98 9.01
C ALA A 281 25.84 -25.64 10.50
N THR A 282 25.90 -24.34 10.82
CA THR A 282 25.75 -23.84 12.19
C THR A 282 25.01 -22.50 12.18
N SER A 283 23.77 -22.43 12.66
CA SER A 283 23.02 -21.16 12.73
C SER A 283 22.79 -20.66 14.16
N GLN A 284 22.58 -19.34 14.33
CA GLN A 284 22.09 -18.74 15.57
C GLN A 284 20.89 -17.83 15.31
N THR A 285 19.74 -18.14 15.90
CA THR A 285 18.49 -17.42 15.69
C THR A 285 17.73 -17.18 17.01
N SER A 286 16.82 -16.20 17.02
CA SER A 286 16.09 -15.84 18.25
C SER A 286 14.74 -16.56 18.38
N ILE A 287 13.96 -16.67 17.30
CA ILE A 287 12.64 -17.30 17.23
C ILE A 287 12.51 -17.90 15.83
N THR A 288 12.02 -19.13 15.67
CA THR A 288 11.77 -19.77 14.37
C THR A 288 10.39 -20.43 14.36
N ALA A 289 9.70 -20.49 13.21
CA ALA A 289 8.49 -21.30 13.06
C ALA A 289 8.89 -22.77 12.93
N ASP A 290 9.58 -23.15 11.86
CA ASP A 290 9.91 -24.55 11.56
C ASP A 290 11.43 -24.75 11.34
N VAL A 291 12.00 -25.85 11.84
CA VAL A 291 13.43 -26.20 11.65
C VAL A 291 13.56 -27.65 11.19
N GLU A 292 14.17 -27.87 10.03
CA GLU A 292 14.55 -29.20 9.53
C GLU A 292 16.08 -29.34 9.46
N GLU A 293 16.62 -30.32 10.18
CA GLU A 293 18.07 -30.57 10.21
C GLU A 293 18.46 -31.90 9.59
N HIS A 294 19.41 -31.85 8.65
CA HIS A 294 19.97 -33.03 8.00
C HIS A 294 21.49 -33.14 8.15
N GLY A 295 21.95 -34.27 8.74
CA GLY A 295 23.37 -34.64 8.77
C GLY A 295 24.08 -34.34 10.09
N THR A 296 25.08 -33.45 10.08
CA THR A 296 25.90 -33.04 11.25
C THR A 296 25.67 -31.56 11.62
N ALA A 297 24.48 -31.05 11.34
CA ALA A 297 24.08 -29.66 11.59
C ALA A 297 24.03 -29.33 13.09
N THR A 298 24.13 -28.05 13.43
CA THR A 298 24.08 -27.57 14.82
C THR A 298 23.46 -26.18 14.87
N SER A 299 22.18 -26.07 15.23
CA SER A 299 21.52 -24.78 15.45
C SER A 299 21.54 -24.32 16.92
N GLN A 300 21.54 -23.00 17.14
CA GLN A 300 21.23 -22.40 18.45
C GLN A 300 20.03 -21.46 18.34
N THR A 301 18.89 -21.85 18.90
CA THR A 301 17.62 -21.11 18.73
C THR A 301 16.94 -20.79 20.05
N GLY A 302 16.43 -19.57 20.20
CA GLY A 302 15.72 -19.17 21.43
C GLY A 302 14.35 -19.83 21.60
N THR A 303 13.49 -19.80 20.58
CA THR A 303 12.14 -20.41 20.60
C THR A 303 11.81 -20.98 19.22
N VAL A 304 11.30 -22.20 19.15
CA VAL A 304 10.93 -22.90 17.90
C VAL A 304 9.47 -23.34 17.99
N GLY A 305 8.72 -23.23 16.89
CA GLY A 305 7.43 -23.88 16.71
C GLY A 305 7.66 -25.39 16.58
N ASP A 306 8.02 -25.84 15.38
CA ASP A 306 8.15 -27.24 15.03
C ASP A 306 9.62 -27.57 14.68
N ILE A 307 10.12 -28.73 15.11
CA ILE A 307 11.47 -29.20 14.74
C ILE A 307 11.45 -30.66 14.32
N GLU A 308 12.01 -30.93 13.13
CA GLU A 308 12.20 -32.28 12.58
C GLU A 308 13.70 -32.59 12.41
N GLU A 309 14.15 -33.70 12.98
CA GLU A 309 15.57 -34.06 12.99
C GLU A 309 15.88 -35.36 12.25
N HIS A 310 16.91 -35.30 11.40
CA HIS A 310 17.42 -36.46 10.67
C HIS A 310 18.94 -36.61 10.79
N GLY A 311 19.40 -37.66 11.49
CA GLY A 311 20.81 -38.10 11.47
C GLY A 311 21.56 -37.96 12.81
N THR A 312 22.64 -37.16 12.83
CA THR A 312 23.54 -36.94 13.99
C THR A 312 23.52 -35.49 14.48
N ALA A 313 22.42 -34.79 14.27
CA ALA A 313 22.22 -33.40 14.68
C ALA A 313 22.35 -33.20 16.19
N THR A 314 22.79 -32.00 16.60
CA THR A 314 22.91 -31.60 18.02
C THR A 314 22.41 -30.17 18.25
N PRO A 315 21.10 -29.90 18.12
CA PRO A 315 20.57 -28.55 18.31
C PRO A 315 20.59 -28.12 19.78
N GLN A 316 20.74 -26.82 20.01
CA GLN A 316 20.63 -26.18 21.31
C GLN A 316 19.47 -25.18 21.32
N THR A 317 18.31 -25.58 21.87
CA THR A 317 17.10 -24.75 21.83
C THR A 317 16.60 -24.37 23.22
N GLY A 318 16.03 -23.16 23.34
CA GLY A 318 15.43 -22.68 24.57
C GLY A 318 14.05 -23.29 24.84
N ILE A 319 13.09 -23.04 23.95
CA ILE A 319 11.70 -23.51 24.03
C ILE A 319 11.31 -24.12 22.67
N VAL A 320 10.67 -25.28 22.66
CA VAL A 320 10.14 -25.97 21.47
C VAL A 320 8.66 -26.29 21.69
N VAL A 321 7.81 -26.03 20.69
CA VAL A 321 6.39 -26.39 20.76
C VAL A 321 6.23 -27.88 20.42
N ASP A 322 6.51 -28.27 19.18
CA ASP A 322 6.40 -29.67 18.73
C ASP A 322 7.78 -30.19 18.25
N MET A 323 8.15 -31.41 18.65
CA MET A 323 9.44 -32.02 18.34
C MET A 323 9.29 -33.46 17.83
N GLU A 324 9.79 -33.72 16.61
CA GLU A 324 9.83 -35.05 15.99
C GLU A 324 11.28 -35.53 15.76
N GLU A 325 11.62 -36.68 16.34
CA GLU A 325 12.97 -37.24 16.26
C GLU A 325 13.07 -38.48 15.38
N HIS A 326 14.06 -38.47 14.46
CA HIS A 326 14.43 -39.64 13.65
C HIS A 326 15.95 -39.91 13.65
N GLY A 327 16.37 -41.06 14.19
CA GLY A 327 17.73 -41.60 14.02
C GLY A 327 18.59 -41.66 15.30
N THR A 328 19.77 -41.02 15.28
CA THR A 328 20.78 -41.06 16.37
C THR A 328 21.07 -39.67 16.94
N ALA A 329 20.14 -38.73 16.83
CA ALA A 329 20.30 -37.36 17.29
C ALA A 329 20.42 -37.27 18.83
N THR A 330 21.08 -36.22 19.30
CA THR A 330 21.26 -35.94 20.74
C THR A 330 21.01 -34.45 21.01
N PRO A 331 19.75 -34.01 21.08
CA PRO A 331 19.41 -32.60 21.26
C PRO A 331 19.62 -32.14 22.71
N GLN A 332 19.92 -30.84 22.86
CA GLN A 332 20.01 -30.16 24.16
C GLN A 332 18.93 -29.06 24.22
N THR A 333 17.73 -29.44 24.66
CA THR A 333 16.56 -28.53 24.67
C THR A 333 16.14 -28.14 26.09
N GLY A 334 15.78 -26.87 26.27
CA GLY A 334 15.38 -26.31 27.56
C GLY A 334 13.97 -26.71 28.01
N THR A 335 12.94 -26.45 27.21
CA THR A 335 11.53 -26.77 27.52
C THR A 335 10.83 -27.22 26.24
N VAL A 336 10.22 -28.40 26.26
CA VAL A 336 9.47 -28.98 25.12
C VAL A 336 8.00 -29.09 25.52
N VAL A 337 7.08 -28.71 24.64
CA VAL A 337 5.63 -28.75 24.92
C VAL A 337 5.04 -30.12 24.56
N ASP A 338 5.27 -30.61 23.35
CA ASP A 338 4.90 -31.96 22.88
C ASP A 338 6.08 -32.63 22.14
N MET A 339 6.24 -33.96 22.31
CA MET A 339 7.41 -34.70 21.83
C MET A 339 7.03 -36.10 21.30
N GLU A 340 7.50 -36.44 20.10
CA GLU A 340 7.38 -37.78 19.51
C GLU A 340 8.77 -38.37 19.16
N GLU A 341 9.15 -39.49 19.79
CA GLU A 341 10.44 -40.16 19.57
C GLU A 341 10.30 -41.42 18.69
N SER A 342 11.19 -41.58 17.70
CA SER A 342 11.31 -42.82 16.93
C SER A 342 12.79 -43.22 16.68
N GLY A 343 13.17 -44.44 17.10
CA GLY A 343 14.52 -44.99 16.87
C GLY A 343 15.33 -45.21 18.15
N THR A 344 16.67 -45.03 18.08
CA THR A 344 17.61 -45.22 19.21
C THR A 344 18.08 -43.89 19.83
N ALA A 345 17.28 -42.83 19.69
CA ALA A 345 17.59 -41.50 20.18
C ALA A 345 17.68 -41.45 21.71
N THR A 346 18.48 -40.51 22.23
CA THR A 346 18.61 -40.25 23.68
C THR A 346 18.61 -38.76 23.91
N SER A 347 17.54 -38.24 24.50
CA SER A 347 17.31 -36.81 24.70
C SER A 347 17.68 -36.35 26.13
N GLN A 348 18.16 -35.11 26.27
CA GLN A 348 18.31 -34.41 27.55
C GLN A 348 17.37 -33.19 27.57
N THR A 349 16.07 -33.42 27.80
CA THR A 349 15.04 -32.38 27.82
C THR A 349 14.77 -31.85 29.24
N GLY A 350 14.53 -30.54 29.37
CA GLY A 350 13.94 -29.95 30.58
C GLY A 350 12.41 -30.03 30.59
N THR A 351 11.81 -29.80 31.76
CA THR A 351 10.39 -30.03 32.09
C THR A 351 9.36 -29.67 31.01
N VAL A 352 8.41 -30.57 30.75
CA VAL A 352 7.21 -30.34 29.91
C VAL A 352 6.34 -29.23 30.53
N GLY A 353 6.07 -28.17 29.76
CA GLY A 353 5.52 -26.91 30.27
C GLY A 353 3.99 -26.84 30.31
N ASP A 354 3.45 -26.40 31.45
CA ASP A 354 2.02 -26.15 31.70
C ASP A 354 1.31 -25.30 30.63
N LYS A 355 0.00 -25.56 30.44
CA LYS A 355 -1.00 -24.84 29.60
C LYS A 355 -0.89 -23.31 29.52
N TRP A 356 -0.26 -22.67 30.50
CA TRP A 356 0.04 -21.24 30.49
C TRP A 356 1.04 -20.84 29.39
N LEU A 357 2.00 -21.70 29.03
CA LEU A 357 2.94 -21.45 27.94
C LEU A 357 2.22 -21.46 26.58
N LEU A 358 1.31 -22.42 26.36
CA LEU A 358 0.42 -22.45 25.19
C LEU A 358 -0.43 -21.18 25.04
N ASP A 359 -1.07 -20.73 26.13
CA ASP A 359 -1.84 -19.48 26.12
C ASP A 359 -0.95 -18.27 25.79
N LYS A 360 0.32 -18.31 26.17
CA LYS A 360 1.28 -17.23 25.93
C LYS A 360 1.83 -17.25 24.50
N VAL A 361 2.09 -18.42 23.92
CA VAL A 361 2.44 -18.61 22.50
C VAL A 361 1.26 -18.25 21.60
N GLN A 362 0.03 -18.64 21.95
CA GLN A 362 -1.18 -18.16 21.26
C GLN A 362 -1.40 -16.65 21.45
N SER A 363 -1.01 -16.06 22.58
CA SER A 363 -1.03 -14.58 22.73
C SER A 363 0.08 -13.87 21.95
N LEU A 364 1.17 -14.59 21.64
CA LEU A 364 2.28 -14.16 20.78
C LEU A 364 1.97 -14.40 19.30
N SER A 365 0.90 -15.13 18.96
CA SER A 365 0.31 -15.08 17.63
C SER A 365 -0.04 -13.61 17.35
N LEU A 366 0.72 -13.04 16.42
CA LEU A 366 0.66 -11.64 16.01
C LEU A 366 -0.81 -11.29 15.77
N HIS A 367 -1.42 -10.46 16.62
CA HIS A 367 -2.76 -9.95 16.33
C HIS A 367 -2.65 -9.09 15.07
N MET A 368 -2.89 -9.74 13.92
CA MET A 368 -2.75 -9.11 12.62
C MET A 368 -3.64 -7.87 12.57
N PRO A 369 -3.08 -6.71 12.17
CA PRO A 369 -3.78 -5.46 12.30
C PRO A 369 -4.99 -5.42 11.38
N LYS A 370 -6.12 -4.92 11.91
CA LYS A 370 -7.36 -4.77 11.13
C LYS A 370 -7.53 -3.36 10.60
N VAL A 371 -8.02 -3.24 9.37
CA VAL A 371 -8.32 -1.98 8.69
C VAL A 371 -9.79 -1.90 8.32
N PRO A 372 -10.47 -0.76 8.57
CA PRO A 372 -11.84 -0.58 8.11
C PRO A 372 -11.83 -0.20 6.62
N ILE A 373 -12.51 -0.99 5.82
CA ILE A 373 -12.66 -0.80 4.37
C ILE A 373 -14.13 -0.69 3.98
N TYR A 374 -14.42 -0.07 2.85
CA TYR A 374 -15.76 0.00 2.28
C TYR A 374 -15.71 -0.20 0.77
N GLN A 375 -16.70 -0.88 0.22
CA GLN A 375 -16.75 -1.20 -1.20
C GLN A 375 -17.00 0.05 -2.04
N ARG A 376 -16.30 0.15 -3.17
CA ARG A 376 -16.51 1.19 -4.18
C ARG A 376 -16.42 0.57 -5.58
N SER A 377 -17.48 -0.15 -5.96
CA SER A 377 -17.61 -0.76 -7.28
C SER A 377 -17.34 0.28 -8.37
N ASN A 378 -16.43 -0.04 -9.27
CA ASN A 378 -16.33 0.67 -10.53
C ASN A 378 -17.49 0.21 -11.41
N GLN A 379 -18.06 1.07 -12.24
CA GLN A 379 -19.15 0.65 -13.15
C GLN A 379 -18.64 0.28 -14.54
N TYR A 380 -17.40 0.64 -14.87
CA TYR A 380 -16.91 0.62 -16.25
C TYR A 380 -15.51 0.05 -16.41
N PHE A 381 -14.62 0.21 -15.42
CA PHE A 381 -13.23 -0.24 -15.50
C PHE A 381 -13.09 -1.70 -15.07
N HIS A 382 -13.67 -2.63 -15.82
CA HIS A 382 -13.59 -4.07 -15.54
C HIS A 382 -12.97 -4.83 -16.70
N HIS A 383 -12.49 -6.04 -16.40
CA HIS A 383 -12.05 -6.99 -17.42
C HIS A 383 -13.22 -7.36 -18.35
N PRO A 384 -13.03 -7.46 -19.69
CA PRO A 384 -14.13 -7.82 -20.59
C PRO A 384 -14.60 -9.26 -20.39
N GLN A 385 -15.91 -9.48 -20.46
CA GLN A 385 -16.52 -10.82 -20.26
C GLN A 385 -15.93 -11.91 -21.16
N SER A 386 -15.52 -11.59 -22.39
CA SER A 386 -14.93 -12.55 -23.33
C SER A 386 -13.41 -12.53 -23.27
N LEU A 387 -12.79 -13.70 -23.08
CA LEU A 387 -11.33 -13.85 -23.12
C LEU A 387 -10.72 -13.52 -24.48
N ASP A 388 -11.49 -13.63 -25.57
CA ASP A 388 -11.06 -13.34 -26.95
C ASP A 388 -10.86 -11.85 -27.19
N THR A 389 -11.45 -11.00 -26.36
CA THR A 389 -11.33 -9.55 -26.49
C THR A 389 -9.88 -9.12 -26.21
N PRO A 390 -9.17 -8.49 -27.16
CA PRO A 390 -7.83 -8.00 -26.92
C PRO A 390 -7.80 -6.82 -25.95
N LEU A 391 -6.73 -6.70 -25.17
CA LEU A 391 -6.56 -5.66 -24.17
C LEU A 391 -5.29 -4.85 -24.45
N ILE A 392 -5.42 -3.52 -24.36
CA ILE A 392 -4.30 -2.60 -24.34
C ILE A 392 -4.32 -1.89 -22.98
N MET A 393 -3.38 -2.23 -22.11
CA MET A 393 -3.29 -1.70 -20.75
C MET A 393 -2.11 -0.73 -20.64
N ILE A 394 -2.35 0.49 -20.17
CA ILE A 394 -1.33 1.55 -20.05
C ILE A 394 -1.32 2.03 -18.60
N GLY A 395 -0.27 1.65 -17.85
CA GLY A 395 -0.22 1.83 -16.41
C GLY A 395 1.18 2.03 -15.86
N PRO A 396 1.76 3.24 -15.93
CA PRO A 396 3.07 3.50 -15.34
C PRO A 396 3.02 3.59 -13.81
N GLY A 397 4.09 3.14 -13.15
CA GLY A 397 4.22 3.09 -11.70
C GLY A 397 3.09 2.30 -11.05
N THR A 398 2.50 2.83 -9.97
CA THR A 398 1.35 2.19 -9.30
C THR A 398 0.08 2.17 -10.14
N GLY A 399 0.06 2.79 -11.33
CA GLY A 399 -1.00 2.63 -12.31
C GLY A 399 -1.11 1.20 -12.86
N VAL A 400 -0.11 0.35 -12.62
CA VAL A 400 -0.16 -1.07 -12.98
C VAL A 400 -1.13 -1.88 -12.11
N ALA A 401 -1.57 -1.33 -10.97
CA ALA A 401 -2.39 -2.01 -9.97
C ALA A 401 -3.54 -2.85 -10.56
N PRO A 402 -4.54 -2.28 -11.25
CA PRO A 402 -5.66 -3.06 -11.77
C PRO A 402 -5.24 -4.08 -12.83
N PHE A 403 -4.15 -3.83 -13.56
CA PHE A 403 -3.68 -4.69 -14.64
C PHE A 403 -3.03 -5.97 -14.13
N VAL A 404 -2.42 -5.95 -12.94
CA VAL A 404 -2.00 -7.17 -12.25
C VAL A 404 -3.23 -8.04 -11.95
N GLY A 405 -4.30 -7.44 -11.44
CA GLY A 405 -5.58 -8.13 -11.22
C GLY A 405 -6.19 -8.69 -12.51
N PHE A 406 -6.15 -7.94 -13.61
CA PHE A 406 -6.64 -8.40 -14.92
C PHE A 406 -5.84 -9.61 -15.43
N LEU A 407 -4.52 -9.58 -15.30
CA LEU A 407 -3.64 -10.67 -15.75
C LEU A 407 -3.85 -11.94 -14.91
N GLN A 408 -3.95 -11.80 -13.59
CA GLN A 408 -4.31 -12.92 -12.70
C GLN A 408 -5.67 -13.53 -13.08
N HIS A 409 -6.67 -12.68 -13.33
CA HIS A 409 -8.01 -13.13 -13.71
C HIS A 409 -8.01 -13.89 -15.03
N ARG A 410 -7.30 -13.38 -16.04
CA ARG A 410 -7.13 -14.05 -17.34
C ARG A 410 -6.40 -15.38 -17.22
N ALA A 411 -5.38 -15.44 -16.37
CA ALA A 411 -4.64 -16.68 -16.13
C ALA A 411 -5.55 -17.77 -15.57
N GLU A 412 -6.41 -17.44 -14.59
CA GLU A 412 -7.37 -18.40 -14.03
C GLU A 412 -8.48 -18.78 -15.01
N LEU A 413 -9.07 -17.81 -15.71
CA LEU A 413 -10.10 -18.10 -16.71
C LEU A 413 -9.57 -18.98 -17.86
N LYS A 414 -8.31 -18.80 -18.26
CA LYS A 414 -7.65 -19.68 -19.26
C LYS A 414 -7.53 -21.13 -18.78
N LYS A 415 -7.34 -21.36 -17.47
CA LYS A 415 -7.31 -22.72 -16.90
C LYS A 415 -8.70 -23.37 -16.88
N ILE A 416 -9.74 -22.56 -16.69
CA ILE A 416 -11.13 -23.03 -16.58
C ILE A 416 -11.77 -23.27 -17.96
N GLN A 417 -11.46 -22.43 -18.96
CA GLN A 417 -12.09 -22.47 -20.28
C GLN A 417 -11.39 -23.46 -21.25
N ALA A 418 -12.18 -24.32 -21.91
CA ALA A 418 -11.73 -25.20 -22.98
C ALA A 418 -12.56 -25.01 -24.27
N PRO A 419 -11.95 -24.72 -25.44
CA PRO A 419 -10.52 -24.49 -25.67
C PRO A 419 -10.06 -23.12 -25.11
N PRO A 420 -8.81 -23.00 -24.66
CA PRO A 420 -8.28 -21.76 -24.08
C PRO A 420 -7.95 -20.76 -25.19
N THR A 421 -8.94 -20.02 -25.67
CA THR A 421 -8.72 -18.89 -26.57
C THR A 421 -8.48 -17.62 -25.74
N LEU A 422 -7.42 -16.90 -26.07
CA LEU A 422 -7.03 -15.68 -25.36
C LEU A 422 -6.71 -14.59 -26.38
N GLY A 423 -7.47 -13.51 -26.35
CA GLY A 423 -7.19 -12.30 -27.10
C GLY A 423 -5.84 -11.70 -26.72
N ALA A 424 -5.21 -11.02 -27.66
CA ALA A 424 -3.91 -10.39 -27.44
C ALA A 424 -3.96 -9.44 -26.24
N THR A 425 -3.02 -9.58 -25.32
CA THR A 425 -2.98 -8.79 -24.08
C THR A 425 -1.67 -8.01 -24.05
N TRP A 426 -1.75 -6.69 -24.06
CA TRP A 426 -0.61 -5.79 -24.15
C TRP A 426 -0.54 -4.92 -22.90
N LEU A 427 0.65 -4.78 -22.31
CA LEU A 427 0.90 -3.89 -21.18
C LEU A 427 2.02 -2.91 -21.51
N PHE A 428 1.69 -1.63 -21.49
CA PHE A 428 2.62 -0.51 -21.51
C PHE A 428 2.91 -0.07 -20.08
N PHE A 429 4.02 -0.53 -19.52
CA PHE A 429 4.47 -0.21 -18.18
C PHE A 429 5.61 0.80 -18.22
N GLY A 430 5.70 1.66 -17.20
CA GLY A 430 6.79 2.62 -17.11
C GLY A 430 7.18 2.90 -15.67
N CYS A 431 8.49 2.96 -15.42
CA CYS A 431 9.04 3.34 -14.12
C CYS A 431 10.27 4.24 -14.29
N ARG A 432 11.00 4.55 -13.21
CA ARG A 432 12.19 5.40 -13.29
C ARG A 432 13.40 4.59 -13.68
N HIS A 433 13.64 3.51 -12.96
CA HIS A 433 14.81 2.67 -13.08
C HIS A 433 14.41 1.20 -13.07
N LYS A 434 14.98 0.42 -13.98
CA LYS A 434 14.69 -1.03 -14.10
C LYS A 434 15.00 -1.80 -12.81
N ASP A 435 16.03 -1.39 -12.08
CA ASP A 435 16.57 -2.06 -10.89
C ASP A 435 15.98 -1.53 -9.57
N LYS A 436 15.17 -0.46 -9.60
CA LYS A 436 14.66 0.17 -8.35
C LYS A 436 13.16 0.11 -8.19
N ASP A 437 12.41 0.44 -9.24
CA ASP A 437 10.95 0.65 -9.16
C ASP A 437 10.17 -0.05 -10.28
N PHE A 438 10.71 -1.15 -10.81
CA PHE A 438 9.98 -2.08 -11.67
C PHE A 438 9.06 -2.97 -10.82
N LEU A 439 7.87 -2.43 -10.50
CA LEU A 439 6.85 -3.11 -9.73
C LEU A 439 6.38 -4.42 -10.41
N TYR A 440 6.22 -5.49 -9.62
CA TYR A 440 5.74 -6.80 -10.09
C TYR A 440 6.57 -7.43 -11.22
N ARG A 441 7.87 -7.11 -11.32
CA ARG A 441 8.72 -7.56 -12.43
C ARG A 441 8.63 -9.05 -12.69
N GLU A 442 8.89 -9.87 -11.69
CA GLU A 442 8.91 -11.34 -11.82
C GLU A 442 7.54 -11.88 -12.26
N GLN A 443 6.46 -11.39 -11.67
CA GLN A 443 5.10 -11.77 -12.01
C GLN A 443 4.73 -11.37 -13.45
N LEU A 444 5.09 -10.17 -13.89
CA LEU A 444 4.82 -9.70 -15.26
C LEU A 444 5.65 -10.47 -16.30
N GLU A 445 6.92 -10.75 -16.00
CA GLU A 445 7.77 -11.59 -16.84
C GLU A 445 7.23 -13.03 -16.92
N GLN A 446 6.69 -13.57 -15.83
CA GLN A 446 6.05 -14.88 -15.81
C GLN A 446 4.78 -14.93 -16.66
N PHE A 447 3.90 -13.94 -16.54
CA PHE A 447 2.71 -13.86 -17.40
C PHE A 447 3.06 -13.77 -18.89
N ALA A 448 4.18 -13.13 -19.23
CA ALA A 448 4.67 -13.09 -20.60
C ALA A 448 5.14 -14.47 -21.08
N LYS A 449 5.90 -15.21 -20.24
CA LYS A 449 6.34 -16.58 -20.54
C LYS A 449 5.17 -17.55 -20.73
N GLU A 450 4.11 -17.42 -19.93
CA GLU A 450 2.90 -18.26 -20.00
C GLU A 450 1.94 -17.89 -21.15
N GLY A 451 2.26 -16.82 -21.88
CA GLY A 451 1.44 -16.30 -22.97
C GLY A 451 0.12 -15.67 -22.50
N ILE A 452 0.00 -15.34 -21.21
CA ILE A 452 -1.12 -14.53 -20.68
C ILE A 452 -0.95 -13.08 -21.12
N LEU A 453 0.29 -12.58 -21.07
CA LEU A 453 0.69 -11.27 -21.54
C LEU A 453 1.42 -11.42 -22.88
N THR A 454 0.74 -11.07 -23.98
CA THR A 454 1.30 -11.19 -25.33
C THR A 454 2.47 -10.22 -25.56
N LYS A 455 2.38 -9.00 -25.04
CA LYS A 455 3.48 -8.02 -25.10
C LYS A 455 3.60 -7.24 -23.80
N LEU A 456 4.81 -7.25 -23.22
CA LEU A 456 5.22 -6.37 -22.14
C LEU A 456 6.17 -5.30 -22.69
N LEU A 457 5.71 -4.05 -22.73
CA LEU A 457 6.45 -2.90 -23.26
C LEU A 457 6.80 -1.97 -22.11
N THR A 458 8.08 -1.93 -21.75
CA THR A 458 8.56 -1.17 -20.58
C THR A 458 9.31 0.10 -20.98
N SER A 459 9.06 1.20 -20.28
CA SER A 459 9.81 2.46 -20.42
C SER A 459 10.52 2.83 -19.11
N PHE A 460 11.82 3.13 -19.18
CA PHE A 460 12.64 3.53 -18.02
C PHE A 460 13.05 5.00 -18.12
N SER A 461 12.35 5.87 -17.41
CA SER A 461 12.45 7.32 -17.62
C SER A 461 13.78 7.95 -17.19
N ARG A 462 14.54 7.29 -16.30
CA ARG A 462 15.78 7.82 -15.71
C ARG A 462 17.01 6.95 -15.96
N ASP A 463 16.87 5.82 -16.63
CA ASP A 463 18.01 4.99 -17.03
C ASP A 463 18.77 5.66 -18.19
N GLN A 464 20.07 5.34 -18.28
CA GLN A 464 20.87 5.68 -19.44
C GLN A 464 20.46 4.75 -20.58
N LEU A 465 19.72 5.29 -21.53
CA LEU A 465 19.22 4.57 -22.69
C LEU A 465 19.89 5.10 -23.96
N PRO A 466 20.02 4.27 -25.02
CA PRO A 466 20.44 4.71 -26.33
C PRO A 466 19.58 5.87 -26.87
N ASP A 467 20.16 6.69 -27.75
CA ASP A 467 19.40 7.77 -28.40
C ASP A 467 18.20 7.22 -29.17
N GLY A 468 17.04 7.84 -28.97
CA GLY A 468 15.76 7.41 -29.55
C GLY A 468 15.02 6.30 -28.80
N ALA A 469 15.59 5.76 -27.71
CA ALA A 469 14.89 4.80 -26.88
C ALA A 469 13.66 5.42 -26.16
N PRO A 470 12.56 4.66 -26.01
CA PRO A 470 11.34 5.16 -25.39
C PRO A 470 11.54 5.42 -23.89
N ARG A 471 11.29 6.65 -23.45
CA ARG A 471 11.47 7.06 -22.03
C ARG A 471 10.18 6.96 -21.24
N TYR A 472 9.04 7.12 -21.91
CA TYR A 472 7.72 7.07 -21.31
C TYR A 472 6.79 6.11 -22.07
N VAL A 473 5.63 5.79 -21.47
CA VAL A 473 4.66 4.84 -22.06
C VAL A 473 4.11 5.34 -23.39
N GLN A 474 3.93 6.67 -23.54
CA GLN A 474 3.50 7.29 -24.79
C GLN A 474 4.55 7.17 -25.92
N ASP A 475 5.84 7.07 -25.60
CA ASP A 475 6.87 6.88 -26.62
C ASP A 475 6.77 5.46 -27.19
N ASN A 476 6.62 4.47 -26.31
CA ASN A 476 6.37 3.07 -26.71
C ASN A 476 5.06 2.92 -27.49
N LEU A 477 3.99 3.63 -27.11
CA LEU A 477 2.76 3.66 -27.89
C LEU A 477 2.99 4.17 -29.31
N GLY A 478 3.83 5.21 -29.48
CA GLY A 478 4.20 5.73 -30.79
C GLY A 478 4.99 4.73 -31.64
N LEU A 479 5.91 3.97 -31.04
CA LEU A 479 6.68 2.94 -31.74
C LEU A 479 5.81 1.79 -32.27
N HIS A 480 4.71 1.49 -31.57
CA HIS A 480 3.75 0.44 -31.95
C HIS A 480 2.44 1.00 -32.51
N ALA A 481 2.46 2.22 -33.05
CA ALA A 481 1.28 2.96 -33.48
C ALA A 481 0.37 2.17 -34.44
N GLN A 482 0.96 1.57 -35.49
CA GLN A 482 0.19 0.79 -36.48
C GLN A 482 -0.50 -0.42 -35.83
N GLU A 483 0.25 -1.23 -35.09
CA GLU A 483 -0.28 -2.43 -34.43
C GLU A 483 -1.37 -2.09 -33.41
N VAL A 484 -1.21 -0.98 -32.67
CA VAL A 484 -2.21 -0.48 -31.72
C VAL A 484 -3.51 -0.10 -32.43
N VAL A 485 -3.44 0.63 -33.55
CA VAL A 485 -4.62 1.00 -34.33
C VAL A 485 -5.30 -0.23 -34.92
N ASP A 486 -4.54 -1.17 -35.46
CA ASP A 486 -5.07 -2.42 -36.02
C ASP A 486 -5.77 -3.25 -34.94
N LEU A 487 -5.21 -3.32 -33.73
CA LEU A 487 -5.83 -4.03 -32.61
C LEU A 487 -7.16 -3.39 -32.19
N ILE A 488 -7.24 -2.06 -32.20
CA ILE A 488 -8.45 -1.31 -31.85
C ILE A 488 -9.54 -1.44 -32.91
N ASP A 489 -9.19 -1.31 -34.20
CA ASP A 489 -10.17 -1.24 -35.29
C ASP A 489 -10.53 -2.61 -35.88
N CYS A 490 -9.57 -3.51 -36.05
CA CYS A 490 -9.78 -4.81 -36.68
C CYS A 490 -10.15 -5.90 -35.67
N HIS A 491 -9.63 -5.82 -34.45
CA HIS A 491 -9.80 -6.87 -33.43
C HIS A 491 -10.67 -6.43 -32.24
N GLY A 492 -11.17 -5.19 -32.24
CA GLY A 492 -12.11 -4.70 -31.24
C GLY A 492 -11.53 -4.56 -29.84
N ALA A 493 -10.22 -4.29 -29.73
CA ALA A 493 -9.52 -4.17 -28.45
C ALA A 493 -10.15 -3.12 -27.52
N VAL A 494 -10.00 -3.36 -26.22
CA VAL A 494 -10.35 -2.39 -25.18
C VAL A 494 -9.07 -1.77 -24.63
N VAL A 495 -9.01 -0.44 -24.66
CA VAL A 495 -7.90 0.36 -24.14
C VAL A 495 -8.21 0.77 -22.70
N TYR A 496 -7.27 0.53 -21.79
CA TYR A 496 -7.33 0.91 -20.39
C TYR A 496 -6.14 1.79 -20.04
N VAL A 497 -6.40 2.94 -19.42
CA VAL A 497 -5.36 3.86 -18.95
C VAL A 497 -5.53 4.07 -17.45
N CYS A 498 -4.48 3.79 -16.67
CA CYS A 498 -4.51 3.93 -15.21
C CYS A 498 -3.29 4.68 -14.67
N GLY A 499 -3.50 5.65 -13.77
CA GLY A 499 -2.42 6.40 -13.12
C GLY A 499 -2.67 7.90 -12.96
N ASP A 500 -1.62 8.73 -13.09
CA ASP A 500 -1.69 10.17 -12.85
C ASP A 500 -2.60 10.91 -13.87
N ALA A 501 -3.63 11.58 -13.35
CA ALA A 501 -4.57 12.36 -14.14
C ALA A 501 -3.94 13.62 -14.77
N LYS A 502 -3.00 14.27 -14.06
CA LYS A 502 -2.54 15.62 -14.41
C LYS A 502 -1.63 15.63 -15.63
N ASN A 503 -0.70 14.69 -15.72
CA ASN A 503 0.29 14.66 -16.79
C ASN A 503 0.14 13.42 -17.65
N MET A 504 0.14 12.23 -17.02
CA MET A 504 0.22 10.97 -17.75
C MET A 504 -1.00 10.74 -18.65
N ALA A 505 -2.22 10.79 -18.10
CA ALA A 505 -3.43 10.56 -18.88
C ALA A 505 -3.59 11.53 -20.05
N ARG A 506 -3.23 12.81 -19.82
CA ARG A 506 -3.22 13.84 -20.87
C ARG A 506 -2.22 13.51 -21.97
N ASN A 507 -0.98 13.14 -21.63
CA ASN A 507 0.05 12.85 -22.63
C ASN A 507 -0.23 11.56 -23.41
N VAL A 508 -0.84 10.56 -22.78
CA VAL A 508 -1.32 9.35 -23.46
C VAL A 508 -2.44 9.71 -24.45
N ASN A 509 -3.40 10.54 -24.03
CA ASN A 509 -4.48 11.02 -24.91
C ASN A 509 -3.93 11.81 -26.11
N GLU A 510 -3.05 12.79 -25.87
CA GLU A 510 -2.37 13.56 -26.92
C GLU A 510 -1.62 12.64 -27.88
N LYS A 511 -0.95 11.60 -27.37
CA LYS A 511 -0.26 10.63 -28.21
C LYS A 511 -1.21 9.79 -29.05
N PHE A 512 -2.35 9.36 -28.52
CA PHE A 512 -3.36 8.66 -29.32
C PHE A 512 -3.88 9.55 -30.44
N VAL A 513 -4.07 10.84 -30.19
CA VAL A 513 -4.42 11.80 -31.24
C VAL A 513 -3.34 11.83 -32.32
N ASP A 514 -2.06 11.99 -31.95
CA ASP A 514 -0.93 11.98 -32.91
C ASP A 514 -0.91 10.69 -33.76
N ILE A 515 -1.10 9.53 -33.11
CA ILE A 515 -1.13 8.22 -33.76
C ILE A 515 -2.27 8.14 -34.79
N LEU A 516 -3.47 8.59 -34.43
CA LEU A 516 -4.62 8.57 -35.34
C LEU A 516 -4.43 9.51 -36.54
N GLN A 517 -3.81 10.68 -36.33
CA GLN A 517 -3.47 11.58 -37.43
C GLN A 517 -2.44 10.95 -38.38
N MET A 518 -1.42 10.28 -37.82
CA MET A 518 -0.35 9.65 -38.60
C MET A 518 -0.85 8.43 -39.38
N ILE A 519 -1.57 7.50 -38.72
CA ILE A 519 -1.91 6.20 -39.28
C ILE A 519 -3.20 6.26 -40.11
N LYS A 520 -4.22 7.00 -39.64
CA LYS A 520 -5.52 7.08 -40.31
C LYS A 520 -5.67 8.32 -41.20
N GLY A 521 -4.70 9.24 -41.18
CA GLY A 521 -4.79 10.51 -41.91
C GLY A 521 -5.86 11.46 -41.38
N PHE A 522 -6.32 11.26 -40.14
CA PHE A 522 -7.35 12.09 -39.53
C PHE A 522 -6.84 13.51 -39.26
N SER A 523 -7.73 14.49 -39.37
CA SER A 523 -7.55 15.81 -38.78
C SER A 523 -7.59 15.73 -37.26
N LEU A 524 -7.14 16.80 -36.59
CA LEU A 524 -7.16 16.90 -35.13
C LEU A 524 -8.56 16.70 -34.54
N GLU A 525 -9.59 17.23 -35.21
CA GLU A 525 -10.97 17.13 -34.76
C GLU A 525 -11.52 15.71 -34.96
N GLU A 526 -11.25 15.09 -36.11
CA GLU A 526 -11.67 13.70 -36.38
C GLU A 526 -11.03 12.72 -35.39
N ALA A 527 -9.75 12.90 -35.04
CA ALA A 527 -9.08 12.09 -34.03
C ALA A 527 -9.71 12.23 -32.65
N ARG A 528 -10.13 13.45 -32.26
CA ARG A 528 -10.82 13.69 -30.98
C ARG A 528 -12.21 13.07 -30.96
N VAL A 529 -12.98 13.21 -32.03
CA VAL A 529 -14.30 12.59 -32.19
C VAL A 529 -14.17 11.07 -32.09
N TYR A 530 -13.21 10.47 -32.79
CA TYR A 530 -12.96 9.03 -32.73
C TYR A 530 -12.67 8.55 -31.30
N LEU A 531 -11.80 9.24 -30.55
CA LEU A 531 -11.53 8.86 -29.15
C LEU A 531 -12.75 9.08 -28.24
N MET A 532 -13.58 10.10 -28.51
CA MET A 532 -14.84 10.31 -27.79
C MET A 532 -15.83 9.17 -28.04
N GLU A 533 -15.95 8.70 -29.28
CA GLU A 533 -16.78 7.54 -29.65
C GLU A 533 -16.27 6.26 -28.97
N LYS A 534 -14.94 6.04 -28.92
CA LYS A 534 -14.36 4.89 -28.21
C LYS A 534 -14.64 4.94 -26.70
N ARG A 535 -14.65 6.13 -26.08
CA ARG A 535 -15.09 6.29 -24.67
C ARG A 535 -16.57 5.97 -24.49
N GLN A 536 -17.43 6.49 -25.37
CA GLN A 536 -18.89 6.25 -25.30
C GLN A 536 -19.24 4.76 -25.51
N SER A 537 -18.52 4.08 -26.40
CA SER A 537 -18.66 2.65 -26.66
C SER A 537 -17.91 1.74 -25.67
N ARG A 538 -17.33 2.31 -24.60
CA ARG A 538 -16.56 1.58 -23.56
C ARG A 538 -15.38 0.76 -24.12
N LYS A 539 -14.78 1.23 -25.21
CA LYS A 539 -13.55 0.70 -25.80
C LYS A 539 -12.30 1.49 -25.40
N TYR A 540 -12.47 2.63 -24.74
CA TYR A 540 -11.40 3.41 -24.12
C TYR A 540 -11.83 3.80 -22.71
N LEU A 541 -11.14 3.30 -21.69
CA LEU A 541 -11.50 3.42 -20.28
C LEU A 541 -10.32 4.01 -19.48
N GLU A 542 -10.63 4.89 -18.52
CA GLU A 542 -9.64 5.62 -17.73
C GLU A 542 -9.94 5.46 -16.23
N ASP A 543 -8.94 5.06 -15.43
CA ASP A 543 -8.95 5.13 -13.96
C ASP A 543 -7.80 6.01 -13.48
N ILE A 544 -8.09 7.29 -13.24
CA ILE A 544 -7.08 8.33 -13.03
C ILE A 544 -7.19 8.97 -11.64
N TRP A 545 -6.03 9.17 -11.00
CA TRP A 545 -5.89 9.77 -9.66
C TRP A 545 -4.84 10.87 -9.63
N SER A 546 -4.79 11.70 -8.57
CA SER A 546 -3.93 12.90 -8.52
C SER A 546 -3.39 13.28 -7.15
#